data_AF-A0A1F8SB82-F1
#
_entry.id   AF-A0A1F8SB82-F1
#
_cell.length_a   1.000
_cell.length_b   1.000
_cell.length_c   1.000
_cell.angle_alpha   90.00
_cell.angle_beta   90.00
_cell.angle_gamma   90.00
#
_symmetry.space_group_name_H-M   'P 1'
#
loop_
_entity.id
_entity.type
_entity.pdbx_description
1 polymer ?
#
loop_
_entity_poly.entity_id
_entity_poly.type
_entity_poly.pdbx_seq_one_letter_code
_entity_poly.pdbx_strand_id
1 'polypeptide(L)'
;ALASLGAGAFSLAIFTDTDASTGAFTAGTIDIATSPTTLFTVTGMMPGDSGSATLTVENNGSGQLRYAMTSSSTDPDTKGLRDQLDMSIKAGACPGAGADLSSGALSGAAFGDVAPGDDAGDRILDALTSEQLCFAWNLPLTTDNAYQGATTTATFTFDAEQTANNP
;
A
#
# COMPACT_ATOMS: atom_id res chain seq x y z
N ALA A 1 12.61 8.21 -89.05
CA ALA A 1 13.38 7.22 -88.26
C ALA A 1 14.21 8.03 -87.27
N LEU A 2 14.13 7.91 -85.95
CA LEU A 2 13.56 6.91 -85.04
C LEU A 2 13.12 7.66 -83.76
N ALA A 3 12.05 7.20 -83.13
CA ALA A 3 11.65 7.62 -81.80
C ALA A 3 12.60 7.04 -80.74
N SER A 4 12.87 7.78 -79.67
CA SER A 4 13.24 7.22 -78.37
C SER A 4 12.33 7.78 -77.29
N LEU A 5 11.24 7.04 -77.06
CA LEU A 5 10.49 7.05 -75.81
C LEU A 5 11.43 6.59 -74.69
N GLY A 6 11.57 7.39 -73.63
CA GLY A 6 12.45 7.10 -72.50
C GLY A 6 11.82 7.60 -71.21
N ALA A 7 10.89 6.79 -70.70
CA ALA A 7 10.42 6.62 -69.33
C ALA A 7 10.59 7.79 -68.32
N GLY A 8 9.45 8.21 -67.76
CA GLY A 8 9.40 8.63 -66.36
C GLY A 8 9.07 10.10 -66.11
N ALA A 9 8.13 10.70 -66.84
CA ALA A 9 7.43 11.86 -66.30
C ALA A 9 6.57 11.37 -65.14
N PHE A 10 7.13 11.38 -63.93
CA PHE A 10 6.36 11.26 -62.70
C PHE A 10 5.27 12.33 -62.79
N SER A 11 4.03 11.90 -62.99
CA SER A 11 2.86 12.75 -62.88
C SER A 11 2.73 13.11 -61.40
N LEU A 12 3.52 14.09 -60.94
CA LEU A 12 3.25 14.77 -59.69
C LEU A 12 1.90 15.47 -59.86
N ALA A 13 0.95 15.15 -58.98
CA ALA A 13 -0.39 15.72 -59.04
C ALA A 13 -0.31 17.25 -58.90
N ILE A 14 -0.95 17.97 -59.82
CA ILE A 14 -0.91 19.44 -59.92
C ILE A 14 -1.76 20.10 -58.80
N PHE A 15 -2.67 19.35 -58.18
CA PHE A 15 -3.43 19.78 -57.00
C PHE A 15 -3.44 18.68 -55.94
N THR A 16 -3.11 19.04 -54.70
CA THR A 16 -3.17 18.18 -53.49
C THR A 16 -3.63 19.02 -52.30
N ASP A 17 -4.33 18.41 -51.34
CA ASP A 17 -4.73 19.01 -50.05
C ASP A 17 -4.51 17.99 -48.91
N THR A 18 -4.15 18.48 -47.72
CA THR A 18 -3.92 17.67 -46.52
C THR A 18 -4.31 18.48 -45.29
N ASP A 19 -4.99 17.82 -44.35
CA ASP A 19 -5.38 18.37 -43.05
C ASP A 19 -5.07 17.36 -41.95
N ALA A 20 -4.85 17.84 -40.71
CA ALA A 20 -4.46 17.00 -39.59
C ALA A 20 -5.20 17.38 -38.30
N SER A 21 -5.50 16.36 -37.50
CA SER A 21 -5.99 16.50 -36.13
C SER A 21 -5.14 15.67 -35.18
N THR A 22 -5.06 16.07 -33.91
CA THR A 22 -4.23 15.41 -32.89
C THR A 22 -5.08 14.92 -31.72
N GLY A 23 -4.63 13.83 -31.11
CA GLY A 23 -5.15 13.31 -29.84
C GLY A 23 -3.98 12.96 -28.93
N ALA A 24 -4.18 13.09 -27.62
CA ALA A 24 -3.21 12.73 -26.60
C ALA A 24 -3.86 11.77 -25.59
N PHE A 25 -3.09 10.80 -25.12
CA PHE A 25 -3.53 9.79 -24.16
C PHE A 25 -2.48 9.66 -23.07
N THR A 26 -2.93 9.67 -21.81
CA THR A 26 -2.08 9.45 -20.63
C THR A 26 -2.76 8.41 -19.76
N ALA A 27 -2.04 7.35 -19.39
CA ALA A 27 -2.53 6.36 -18.44
C ALA A 27 -2.39 6.86 -17.00
N GLY A 28 -3.28 6.40 -16.13
CA GLY A 28 -3.18 6.64 -14.69
C GLY A 28 -2.13 5.75 -14.01
N THR A 29 -1.92 6.00 -12.72
CA THR A 29 -0.97 5.29 -11.85
C THR A 29 -1.65 4.90 -10.55
N ILE A 30 -1.23 3.75 -9.99
CA ILE A 30 -1.52 3.31 -8.63
C ILE A 30 -0.19 3.33 -7.88
N ASP A 31 -0.11 4.11 -6.82
CA ASP A 31 1.12 4.33 -6.06
C ASP A 31 0.76 4.55 -4.58
N ILE A 32 0.95 3.50 -3.77
CA ILE A 32 0.76 3.56 -2.32
C ILE A 32 2.11 3.78 -1.64
N ALA A 33 2.15 4.71 -0.70
CA ALA A 33 3.33 5.00 0.10
C ALA A 33 2.96 5.10 1.58
N THR A 34 3.93 4.82 2.46
CA THR A 34 3.74 4.90 3.91
C THR A 34 4.85 5.69 4.58
N SER A 35 4.50 6.50 5.57
CA SER A 35 5.45 7.31 6.34
C SER A 35 5.09 7.33 7.83
N PRO A 36 6.05 7.11 8.75
CA PRO A 36 7.47 6.83 8.51
C PRO A 36 7.75 5.37 8.06
N THR A 37 8.93 5.12 7.48
CA THR A 37 9.38 3.75 7.11
C THR A 37 9.58 2.84 8.31
N THR A 38 10.05 3.39 9.44
CA THR A 38 10.15 2.66 10.71
C THR A 38 9.12 3.24 11.67
N LEU A 39 8.05 2.47 11.92
CA LEU A 39 6.91 2.96 12.69
C LEU A 39 7.22 3.07 14.20
N PHE A 40 7.92 2.08 14.75
CA PHE A 40 8.42 2.13 16.13
C PHE A 40 9.65 1.24 16.30
N THR A 41 10.51 1.63 17.24
CA THR A 41 11.61 0.81 17.76
C THR A 41 11.48 0.79 19.27
N VAL A 42 11.21 -0.37 19.84
CA VAL A 42 11.03 -0.53 21.29
C VAL A 42 12.08 -1.47 21.82
N THR A 43 12.77 -1.07 22.89
CA THR A 43 13.86 -1.83 23.50
C THR A 43 13.63 -1.97 25.00
N GLY A 44 13.96 -3.14 25.56
CA GLY A 44 13.87 -3.36 27.01
C GLY A 44 12.44 -3.36 27.55
N MET A 45 11.48 -3.77 26.72
CA MET A 45 10.06 -3.84 27.08
C MET A 45 9.84 -4.79 28.26
N MET A 46 9.01 -4.38 29.20
CA MET A 46 8.59 -5.14 30.38
C MET A 46 7.09 -5.44 30.32
N PRO A 47 6.61 -6.52 30.97
CA PRO A 47 5.18 -6.80 31.04
C PRO A 47 4.38 -5.58 31.57
N GLY A 48 3.34 -5.18 30.84
CA GLY A 48 2.53 -3.98 31.10
C GLY A 48 2.95 -2.74 30.31
N ASP A 49 4.10 -2.77 29.63
CA ASP A 49 4.48 -1.67 28.74
C ASP A 49 3.55 -1.61 27.52
N SER A 50 3.25 -0.40 27.09
CA SER A 50 2.41 -0.13 25.92
C SER A 50 2.90 1.13 25.20
N GLY A 51 2.49 1.27 23.94
CA GLY A 51 2.81 2.42 23.13
C GLY A 51 1.97 2.47 21.88
N SER A 52 2.08 3.58 21.15
CA SER A 52 1.39 3.74 19.88
C SER A 52 2.13 4.68 18.95
N ALA A 53 1.99 4.48 17.65
CA ALA A 53 2.53 5.36 16.63
C ALA A 53 1.53 5.54 15.48
N THR A 54 1.50 6.74 14.93
CA THR A 54 0.69 7.06 13.75
C THR A 54 1.51 6.79 12.49
N LEU A 55 0.93 6.05 11.55
CA LEU A 55 1.44 5.87 10.20
C LEU A 55 0.54 6.66 9.24
N THR A 56 1.13 7.46 8.36
CA THR A 56 0.43 8.04 7.22
C THR A 56 0.51 7.08 6.05
N VAL A 57 -0.63 6.80 5.42
CA VAL A 57 -0.74 6.06 4.16
C VAL A 57 -1.17 7.05 3.08
N GLU A 58 -0.44 7.09 1.97
CA GLU A 58 -0.62 8.06 0.90
C GLU A 58 -0.91 7.34 -0.41
N ASN A 59 -1.84 7.88 -1.20
CA ASN A 59 -2.00 7.55 -2.60
C ASN A 59 -1.35 8.66 -3.43
N ASN A 60 -0.11 8.43 -3.87
CA ASN A 60 0.64 9.34 -4.74
C ASN A 60 0.28 9.14 -6.22
N GLY A 61 -0.60 8.18 -6.50
CA GLY A 61 -1.12 7.87 -7.82
C GLY A 61 -2.16 8.88 -8.29
N SER A 62 -2.55 8.70 -9.56
CA SER A 62 -3.57 9.52 -10.21
C SER A 62 -4.96 8.85 -10.25
N GLY A 63 -5.04 7.55 -9.93
CA GLY A 63 -6.29 6.83 -9.74
C GLY A 63 -6.62 6.64 -8.27
N GLN A 64 -7.91 6.50 -7.94
CA GLN A 64 -8.32 5.98 -6.64
C GLN A 64 -7.80 4.53 -6.51
N LEU A 65 -7.31 4.20 -5.32
CA LEU A 65 -6.92 2.86 -4.97
C LEU A 65 -7.78 2.30 -3.84
N ARG A 66 -7.85 0.98 -3.74
CA ARG A 66 -8.19 0.28 -2.51
C ARG A 66 -6.97 -0.50 -2.02
N TYR A 67 -6.87 -0.74 -0.72
CA TYR A 67 -5.76 -1.49 -0.16
C TYR A 67 -6.12 -2.30 1.08
N ALA A 68 -5.39 -3.39 1.26
CA ALA A 68 -5.36 -4.22 2.46
C ALA A 68 -4.01 -4.10 3.16
N MET A 69 -3.93 -4.58 4.39
CA MET A 69 -2.68 -4.64 5.15
C MET A 69 -2.51 -5.99 5.81
N THR A 70 -1.30 -6.54 5.72
CA THR A 70 -0.90 -7.77 6.43
C THR A 70 0.36 -7.53 7.25
N SER A 71 0.50 -8.24 8.37
CA SER A 71 1.76 -8.29 9.12
C SER A 71 2.52 -9.59 8.86
N SER A 72 3.84 -9.49 8.90
CA SER A 72 4.74 -10.63 9.07
C SER A 72 5.72 -10.31 10.18
N SER A 73 6.29 -11.32 10.82
CA SER A 73 7.23 -11.11 11.92
C SER A 73 8.24 -12.23 12.03
N THR A 74 9.45 -11.90 12.48
CA THR A 74 10.53 -12.85 12.74
C THR A 74 10.96 -12.76 14.19
N ASP A 75 10.94 -13.89 14.91
CA ASP A 75 11.44 -14.03 16.28
C ASP A 75 12.80 -14.77 16.23
N PRO A 76 13.94 -14.09 16.06
CA PRO A 76 15.23 -14.74 15.84
C PRO A 76 15.70 -15.60 17.04
N ASP A 77 15.15 -15.36 18.23
CA ASP A 77 15.41 -16.13 19.44
C ASP A 77 14.43 -17.29 19.67
N THR A 78 13.46 -17.48 18.76
CA THR A 78 12.41 -18.52 18.81
C THR A 78 11.45 -18.43 20.00
N LYS A 79 11.43 -17.33 20.75
CA LYS A 79 10.55 -17.15 21.92
C LYS A 79 9.13 -16.73 21.57
N GLY A 80 8.86 -16.37 20.31
CA GLY A 80 7.50 -16.09 19.83
C GLY A 80 6.91 -14.78 20.36
N LEU A 81 7.71 -13.73 20.57
CA LEU A 81 7.22 -12.46 21.13
C LEU A 81 6.09 -11.84 20.31
N ARG A 82 6.06 -12.05 18.98
CA ARG A 82 4.94 -11.61 18.12
C ARG A 82 3.57 -12.16 18.52
N ASP A 83 3.52 -13.36 19.09
CA ASP A 83 2.25 -13.99 19.51
C ASP A 83 1.80 -13.49 20.89
N GLN A 84 2.72 -12.88 21.65
CA GLN A 84 2.49 -12.35 22.99
C GLN A 84 2.14 -10.86 23.00
N LEU A 85 2.54 -10.11 21.96
CA LEU A 85 2.21 -8.69 21.82
C LEU A 85 0.78 -8.51 21.31
N ASP A 86 -0.04 -7.79 22.08
CA ASP A 86 -1.33 -7.32 21.61
C ASP A 86 -1.12 -6.11 20.67
N MET A 87 -1.81 -6.11 19.54
CA MET A 87 -1.81 -5.06 18.53
C MET A 87 -3.26 -4.64 18.24
N SER A 88 -3.48 -3.33 18.20
CA SER A 88 -4.72 -2.69 17.75
C SER A 88 -4.38 -1.67 16.67
N ILE A 89 -5.11 -1.73 15.56
CA ILE A 89 -4.94 -0.81 14.43
C ILE A 89 -6.27 -0.11 14.19
N LYS A 90 -6.25 1.22 14.18
CA LYS A 90 -7.43 2.07 14.03
C LYS A 90 -7.20 3.15 12.98
N ALA A 91 -8.29 3.66 12.42
CA ALA A 91 -8.22 4.84 11.57
C ALA A 91 -7.93 6.11 12.41
N GLY A 92 -7.28 7.09 11.78
CA GLY A 92 -6.90 8.37 12.37
C GLY A 92 -5.56 8.34 13.10
N ALA A 93 -5.10 9.54 13.51
CA ALA A 93 -3.91 9.70 14.33
C ALA A 93 -4.11 9.10 15.73
N CYS A 94 -3.04 8.65 16.37
CA CYS A 94 -3.11 8.15 17.73
C CYS A 94 -3.56 9.23 18.75
N PRO A 95 -4.45 8.90 19.71
CA PRO A 95 -5.12 7.62 19.87
C PRO A 95 -6.25 7.47 18.83
N GLY A 96 -6.14 6.44 17.97
CA GLY A 96 -7.00 6.28 16.79
C GLY A 96 -8.50 6.30 17.12
N ALA A 97 -9.30 6.71 16.14
CA ALA A 97 -10.74 6.87 16.29
C ALA A 97 -11.51 5.65 15.77
N GLY A 98 -12.69 5.42 16.36
CA GLY A 98 -13.63 4.40 15.89
C GLY A 98 -13.28 2.97 16.29
N ALA A 99 -13.84 2.02 15.54
CA ALA A 99 -13.63 0.59 15.73
C ALA A 99 -12.22 0.17 15.28
N ASP A 100 -11.75 -0.94 15.84
CA ASP A 100 -10.52 -1.59 15.37
C ASP A 100 -10.71 -2.04 13.92
N LEU A 101 -9.74 -1.70 13.07
CA LEU A 101 -9.54 -2.32 11.77
C LEU A 101 -8.95 -3.72 11.95
N SER A 102 -8.06 -3.85 12.93
CA SER A 102 -7.46 -5.10 13.37
C SER A 102 -7.27 -5.06 14.88
N SER A 103 -7.53 -6.17 15.56
CA SER A 103 -7.18 -6.36 16.97
C SER A 103 -6.82 -7.82 17.26
N GLY A 104 -5.81 -8.04 18.10
CA GLY A 104 -5.31 -9.37 18.45
C GLY A 104 -3.79 -9.41 18.56
N ALA A 105 -3.20 -10.58 18.39
CA ALA A 105 -1.75 -10.72 18.42
C ALA A 105 -1.09 -10.04 17.20
N LEU A 106 0.10 -9.47 17.39
CA LEU A 106 0.90 -8.85 16.32
C LEU A 106 1.11 -9.79 15.12
N SER A 107 1.27 -11.08 15.37
CA SER A 107 1.48 -12.10 14.36
C SER A 107 0.35 -12.29 13.35
N GLY A 108 -0.85 -11.85 13.67
CA GLY A 108 -2.04 -11.94 12.81
C GLY A 108 -2.67 -10.59 12.53
N ALA A 109 -1.95 -9.49 12.76
CA ALA A 109 -2.48 -8.16 12.51
C ALA A 109 -2.71 -7.95 11.01
N ALA A 110 -3.97 -7.82 10.61
CA ALA A 110 -4.37 -7.65 9.23
C ALA A 110 -5.76 -7.00 9.12
N PHE A 111 -6.00 -6.30 8.01
CA PHE A 111 -7.34 -5.85 7.60
C PHE A 111 -7.46 -5.86 6.07
N GLY A 112 -8.69 -5.94 5.57
CA GLY A 112 -8.95 -6.14 4.15
C GLY A 112 -8.58 -7.54 3.66
N ASP A 113 -8.57 -7.71 2.34
CA ASP A 113 -8.09 -8.92 1.67
C ASP A 113 -7.03 -8.55 0.62
N VAL A 114 -6.00 -9.38 0.48
CA VAL A 114 -4.96 -9.20 -0.55
C VAL A 114 -5.35 -9.84 -1.87
N ALA A 115 -6.48 -10.55 -1.90
CA ALA A 115 -7.08 -11.01 -3.14
C ALA A 115 -7.48 -9.82 -4.01
N PRO A 116 -7.38 -9.94 -5.35
CA PRO A 116 -7.87 -8.88 -6.22
C PRO A 116 -9.40 -8.79 -6.21
N GLY A 117 -9.96 -7.60 -6.09
CA GLY A 117 -11.41 -7.37 -6.16
C GLY A 117 -11.94 -6.43 -5.07
N ASP A 118 -13.25 -6.18 -5.08
CA ASP A 118 -13.89 -5.35 -4.04
C ASP A 118 -14.14 -6.16 -2.76
N ASP A 119 -13.08 -6.38 -1.99
CA ASP A 119 -13.11 -7.23 -0.81
C ASP A 119 -13.49 -6.50 0.49
N ALA A 120 -14.10 -7.25 1.40
CA ALA A 120 -14.62 -6.69 2.64
C ALA A 120 -13.49 -6.28 3.59
N GLY A 121 -13.51 -5.01 4.02
CA GLY A 121 -12.53 -4.46 4.96
C GLY A 121 -11.39 -3.71 4.29
N ASP A 122 -11.31 -3.76 2.96
CA ASP A 122 -10.39 -2.92 2.19
C ASP A 122 -10.63 -1.44 2.44
N ARG A 123 -9.54 -0.69 2.39
CA ARG A 123 -9.55 0.75 2.60
C ARG A 123 -9.46 1.46 1.27
N ILE A 124 -10.37 2.39 1.03
CA ILE A 124 -10.40 3.21 -0.19
C ILE A 124 -9.65 4.51 0.08
N LEU A 125 -8.74 4.87 -0.83
CA LEU A 125 -8.00 6.12 -0.79
C LEU A 125 -8.02 6.83 -2.15
N ASP A 126 -8.58 8.03 -2.19
CA ASP A 126 -8.67 8.84 -3.40
C ASP A 126 -7.29 9.27 -3.91
N ALA A 127 -7.19 9.52 -5.21
CA ALA A 127 -5.96 9.98 -5.84
C ALA A 127 -5.42 11.25 -5.17
N LEU A 128 -4.10 11.29 -4.95
CA LEU A 128 -3.39 12.43 -4.33
C LEU A 128 -3.93 12.79 -2.93
N THR A 129 -4.44 11.81 -2.20
CA THR A 129 -4.89 11.96 -0.82
C THR A 129 -4.12 11.04 0.12
N SER A 130 -4.28 11.29 1.42
CA SER A 130 -3.69 10.48 2.47
C SER A 130 -4.66 10.26 3.61
N GLU A 131 -4.41 9.19 4.35
CA GLU A 131 -5.05 8.93 5.63
C GLU A 131 -4.02 8.56 6.70
N GLN A 132 -4.46 8.52 7.95
CA GLN A 132 -3.63 8.14 9.08
C GLN A 132 -4.19 6.87 9.71
N LEU A 133 -3.31 5.99 10.15
CA LEU A 133 -3.62 4.79 10.91
C LEU A 133 -2.85 4.83 12.23
N CYS A 134 -3.52 4.56 13.33
CA CYS A 134 -2.90 4.42 14.64
C CYS A 134 -2.63 2.96 14.93
N PHE A 135 -1.35 2.63 15.14
CA PHE A 135 -0.90 1.31 15.59
C PHE A 135 -0.58 1.40 17.07
N ALA A 136 -1.36 0.71 17.90
CA ALA A 136 -1.16 0.63 19.34
C ALA A 136 -0.76 -0.79 19.73
N TRP A 137 0.29 -0.91 20.53
CA TRP A 137 0.79 -2.18 21.03
C TRP A 137 0.82 -2.22 22.56
N ASN A 138 0.72 -3.42 23.11
CA ASN A 138 0.83 -3.68 24.53
C ASN A 138 1.49 -5.04 24.75
N LEU A 139 2.42 -5.12 25.71
CA LEU A 139 2.89 -6.38 26.25
C LEU A 139 2.03 -6.72 27.47
N PRO A 140 1.22 -7.80 27.45
CA PRO A 140 0.34 -8.13 28.56
C PRO A 140 1.09 -8.21 29.89
N LEU A 141 0.47 -7.71 30.96
CA LEU A 141 1.02 -7.81 32.32
C LEU A 141 1.19 -9.28 32.77
N THR A 142 0.47 -10.20 32.15
CA THR A 142 0.55 -11.64 32.37
C THR A 142 1.72 -12.32 31.64
N THR A 143 2.50 -11.57 30.85
CA THR A 143 3.70 -12.09 30.18
C THR A 143 4.70 -12.59 31.21
N ASP A 144 5.12 -13.85 31.08
CA ASP A 144 6.00 -14.51 32.04
C ASP A 144 7.48 -14.46 31.65
N ASN A 145 8.32 -15.12 32.46
CA ASN A 145 9.77 -15.15 32.28
C ASN A 145 10.25 -15.87 31.01
N ALA A 146 9.39 -16.64 30.31
CA ALA A 146 9.78 -17.27 29.04
C ALA A 146 10.12 -16.24 27.96
N TYR A 147 9.49 -15.06 28.04
CA TYR A 147 9.71 -13.94 27.12
C TYR A 147 10.80 -12.97 27.57
N GLN A 148 11.52 -13.24 28.68
CA GLN A 148 12.59 -12.36 29.12
C GLN A 148 13.69 -12.28 28.05
N GLY A 149 13.99 -11.05 27.59
CA GLY A 149 14.95 -10.82 26.52
C GLY A 149 14.49 -11.36 25.16
N ALA A 150 13.19 -11.56 24.97
CA ALA A 150 12.63 -11.91 23.68
C ALA A 150 12.69 -10.72 22.71
N THR A 151 12.79 -11.00 21.42
CA THR A 151 12.81 -10.01 20.35
C THR A 151 11.97 -10.49 19.18
N THR A 152 11.31 -9.53 18.54
CA THR A 152 10.60 -9.74 17.28
C THR A 152 10.81 -8.54 16.38
N THR A 153 10.89 -8.77 15.07
CA THR A 153 10.87 -7.72 14.05
C THR A 153 9.65 -7.93 13.18
N ALA A 154 8.75 -6.95 13.13
CA ALA A 154 7.55 -6.98 12.32
C ALA A 154 7.70 -6.14 11.03
N THR A 155 7.04 -6.59 9.97
CA THR A 155 6.86 -5.84 8.71
C THR A 155 5.37 -5.77 8.42
N PHE A 156 4.86 -4.57 8.18
CA PHE A 156 3.49 -4.33 7.73
C PHE A 156 3.52 -4.06 6.23
N THR A 157 2.81 -4.87 5.45
CA THR A 157 2.74 -4.76 3.99
C THR A 157 1.39 -4.20 3.61
N PHE A 158 1.38 -3.21 2.73
CA PHE A 158 0.18 -2.57 2.21
C PHE A 158 0.05 -2.91 0.74
N ASP A 159 -0.95 -3.71 0.40
CA ASP A 159 -1.19 -4.20 -0.95
C ASP A 159 -2.33 -3.38 -1.56
N ALA A 160 -2.01 -2.59 -2.59
CA ALA A 160 -2.96 -1.68 -3.21
C ALA A 160 -3.28 -2.06 -4.65
N GLU A 161 -4.53 -1.85 -5.03
CA GLU A 161 -5.02 -2.05 -6.38
C GLU A 161 -5.95 -0.92 -6.84
N GLN A 162 -6.14 -0.81 -8.16
CA GLN A 162 -7.07 0.17 -8.73
C GLN A 162 -8.51 -0.21 -8.38
N THR A 163 -9.38 0.78 -8.15
CA THR A 163 -10.83 0.54 -8.03
C THR A 163 -11.52 0.60 -9.40
N ALA A 164 -10.97 1.38 -10.34
CA ALA A 164 -11.54 1.52 -11.67
C ALA A 164 -11.38 0.23 -12.47
N ASN A 165 -12.47 -0.31 -13.02
CA ASN A 165 -12.46 -1.51 -13.85
C ASN A 165 -11.85 -2.76 -13.17
N ASN A 166 -11.96 -2.85 -11.84
CA ASN A 166 -11.47 -3.98 -11.04
C ASN A 166 -12.60 -4.49 -10.11
N PRO A 167 -13.53 -5.29 -10.67
CA PRO A 167 -14.70 -5.78 -9.97
C PRO A 167 -14.37 -6.90 -8.97
#